data_AF-A0A662PU73-F1
#
_entry.id   AF-A0A662PU73-F1
#
_cell.length_a   1.000
_cell.length_b   1.000
_cell.length_c   1.000
_cell.angle_alpha   90.00
_cell.angle_beta   90.00
_cell.angle_gamma   90.00
#
_symmetry.space_group_name_H-M   'P 1'
#
loop_
_entity.id
_entity.type
_entity.pdbx_description
1 polymer ?
#
loop_
_entity_poly.entity_id
_entity_poly.type
_entity_poly.pdbx_seq_one_letter_code
_entity_poly.pdbx_strand_id
1 'polypeptide(L)' 'SEIVVVDDVEEDHLLDLPHEAFVNTACPRLSIEDQNRFKKLILLPMEVAVALNRVSWEEIIRTPRYMVMEIPL' A
#
# COMPACT_ATOMS: atom_id res chain seq x y z
N SER A 1 -9.03 -2.18 -12.26
CA SER A 1 -8.28 -1.32 -11.33
C SER A 1 -8.59 0.12 -11.68
N GLU A 2 -8.57 1.00 -10.69
CA GLU A 2 -8.80 2.44 -10.84
C GLU A 2 -7.58 3.17 -10.25
N ILE A 3 -7.24 4.35 -10.78
CA ILE A 3 -6.19 5.21 -10.22
C ILE A 3 -6.88 6.36 -9.49
N VAL A 4 -6.59 6.49 -8.21
CA VAL A 4 -7.08 7.58 -7.36
C VAL A 4 -5.96 8.59 -7.20
N VAL A 5 -6.23 9.86 -7.51
CA VAL A 5 -5.26 10.95 -7.38
C VAL A 5 -5.84 12.00 -6.44
N VAL A 6 -5.12 12.27 -5.36
CA VAL A 6 -5.46 13.27 -4.33
C VAL A 6 -4.17 13.97 -3.90
N ASP A 7 -4.29 15.17 -3.33
CA ASP A 7 -3.16 15.88 -2.74
C ASP A 7 -2.84 15.29 -1.36
N ASP A 8 -3.81 15.35 -0.44
CA ASP A 8 -3.74 14.73 0.88
C ASP A 8 -4.64 13.48 0.98
N VAL A 9 -4.09 12.43 1.57
CA VAL A 9 -4.82 11.18 1.82
C VAL A 9 -5.47 11.23 3.19
N GLU A 10 -6.80 11.33 3.20
CA GLU A 10 -7.63 11.39 4.41
C GLU A 10 -8.63 10.22 4.46
N GLU A 11 -9.07 9.82 5.66
CA GLU A 11 -9.96 8.67 5.82
C GLU A 11 -11.29 8.85 5.07
N ASP A 12 -11.90 10.04 5.16
CA ASP A 12 -13.20 10.32 4.55
C ASP A 12 -13.16 10.17 3.02
N HIS A 13 -12.09 10.64 2.36
CA HIS A 13 -11.89 10.45 0.91
C HIS A 13 -11.89 8.97 0.50
N LEU A 14 -11.31 8.11 1.34
CA LEU A 14 -11.21 6.69 1.05
C LEU A 14 -12.51 5.95 1.35
N LEU A 15 -13.26 6.36 2.38
CA LEU A 15 -14.51 5.71 2.79
C LEU A 15 -15.59 5.79 1.70
N ASP A 16 -15.67 6.90 0.97
CA ASP A 16 -16.66 7.13 -0.09
C ASP A 16 -16.42 6.30 -1.36
N LEU A 17 -15.21 5.75 -1.54
CA LEU A 17 -14.87 4.93 -2.70
C LEU A 17 -15.40 3.49 -2.55
N PRO A 18 -15.78 2.80 -3.64
CA PRO A 18 -16.35 1.45 -3.56
C PRO A 18 -15.32 0.33 -3.34
N HIS A 19 -14.04 0.68 -3.14
CA HIS A 19 -12.93 -0.27 -3.02
C HIS A 19 -12.70 -0.70 -1.56
N GLU A 20 -12.38 -1.97 -1.35
CA GLU A 20 -12.09 -2.56 -0.02
C GLU A 20 -10.64 -2.29 0.44
N ALA A 21 -9.73 -2.13 -0.51
CA ALA A 21 -8.31 -1.91 -0.28
C ALA A 21 -7.71 -1.02 -1.38
N PHE A 22 -6.60 -0.35 -1.04
CA PHE A 22 -5.86 0.54 -1.91
C PHE A 22 -4.39 0.15 -1.97
N VAL A 23 -3.73 0.57 -3.05
CA VAL A 23 -2.27 0.47 -3.20
C VAL A 23 -1.70 1.87 -3.10
N ASN A 24 -0.84 2.09 -2.11
CA ASN A 24 -0.21 3.38 -1.86
C ASN A 24 1.09 3.51 -2.66
N THR A 25 1.07 4.40 -3.64
CA THR A 25 2.26 4.78 -4.42
C THR A 25 2.82 6.14 -4.02
N ALA A 26 2.34 6.71 -2.91
CA ALA A 26 2.76 8.00 -2.35
C ALA A 26 3.74 7.78 -1.18
N CYS A 27 3.62 8.53 -0.09
CA CYS A 27 4.49 8.37 1.06
C CYS A 27 4.25 7.01 1.75
N PRO A 28 5.27 6.13 1.89
CA PRO A 28 5.10 4.80 2.48
C PRO A 28 4.65 4.84 3.94
N ARG A 29 4.88 5.97 4.63
CA ARG A 29 4.44 6.19 6.01
C ARG A 29 2.94 5.95 6.21
N LEU A 30 2.11 6.26 5.21
CA LEU A 30 0.66 6.05 5.26
C LEU A 30 0.29 4.58 5.51
N SER A 31 1.01 3.66 4.85
CA SER A 31 0.79 2.22 4.94
C SER A 31 1.49 1.59 6.14
N ILE A 32 2.65 2.12 6.54
CA ILE A 32 3.48 1.52 7.60
C ILE A 32 3.10 2.04 8.98
N GLU A 33 3.04 3.35 9.16
CA GLU A 33 2.91 4.00 10.47
C GLU A 33 1.48 4.49 10.74
N ASP A 34 0.81 5.02 9.73
CA ASP A 34 -0.49 5.68 9.85
C ASP A 34 -1.68 4.76 9.51
N GLN A 35 -1.47 3.47 9.21
CA GLN A 35 -2.53 2.53 8.78
C GLN A 35 -3.69 2.41 9.79
N ASN A 36 -3.40 2.57 11.09
CA ASN A 36 -4.41 2.54 12.15
C ASN A 36 -5.42 3.70 12.08
N ARG A 37 -5.13 4.76 11.32
CA ARG A 37 -6.03 5.89 11.06
C ARG A 37 -7.04 5.63 9.95
N PHE A 38 -6.91 4.50 9.25
CA PHE A 38 -7.74 4.15 8.11
C PHE A 38 -8.47 2.83 8.35
N LYS A 39 -9.80 2.84 8.21
CA LYS A 39 -10.60 1.59 8.22
C LYS A 39 -10.32 0.67 7.04
N LYS A 40 -9.98 1.25 5.88
CA LYS A 40 -9.67 0.50 4.66
C LYS A 40 -8.19 0.14 4.61
N LEU A 41 -7.86 -1.00 4.00
CA LEU A 41 -6.47 -1.44 3.86
C LEU A 41 -5.75 -0.55 2.85
N ILE A 42 -4.56 -0.07 3.20
CA ILE A 42 -3.72 0.75 2.33
C ILE A 42 -2.35 0.07 2.22
N LEU A 43 -2.20 -0.79 1.22
CA LEU A 43 -1.02 -1.64 1.06
C LEU A 43 0.07 -0.93 0.27
N LEU A 44 1.33 -1.18 0.62
CA LEU A 44 2.46 -0.88 -0.25
C LEU A 44 2.46 -1.80 -1.48
N PRO A 45 3.07 -1.39 -2.61
CA PRO A 45 3.13 -2.22 -3.81
C PRO A 45 3.78 -3.60 -3.56
N MET A 46 4.74 -3.67 -2.63
CA MET A 46 5.39 -4.92 -2.24
C MET A 46 4.47 -5.87 -1.48
N GLU A 47 3.59 -5.33 -0.61
CA GLU A 47 2.61 -6.12 0.12
C GLU A 47 1.56 -6.70 -0.82
N VAL A 48 1.19 -5.93 -1.86
CA VAL A 48 0.33 -6.41 -2.95
C VAL A 48 1.01 -7.54 -3.73
N ALA A 49 2.30 -7.42 -4.03
CA ALA A 49 3.06 -8.47 -4.70
C ALA A 49 3.08 -9.77 -3.87
N VAL A 50 3.21 -9.67 -2.54
CA VAL A 50 3.08 -10.83 -1.65
C VAL A 50 1.66 -11.39 -1.66
N ALA A 51 0.64 -10.55 -1.53
CA ALA A 51 -0.77 -10.96 -1.55
C ALA A 51 -1.16 -11.68 -2.85
N LEU A 52 -0.54 -11.31 -3.97
CA LEU A 52 -0.72 -11.93 -5.28
C LEU A 52 0.20 -13.14 -5.52
N ASN A 53 0.92 -13.62 -4.50
CA ASN A 53 1.90 -14.73 -4.58
C ASN A 53 3.00 -14.52 -5.64
N ARG A 54 3.44 -13.27 -5.85
CA ARG A 54 4.53 -12.93 -6.77
C ARG A 54 5.90 -12.96 -6.12
N VAL A 55 5.94 -12.69 -4.82
CA VAL A 55 7.15 -12.71 -3.96
C VAL A 55 6.76 -13.21 -2.58
N SER A 56 7.71 -13.72 -1.80
CA SER A 56 7.46 -14.09 -0.39
C SER A 56 7.84 -12.97 0.56
N TRP A 57 7.27 -12.99 1.77
CA TRP A 57 7.65 -12.05 2.82
C TRP A 57 9.16 -12.12 3.13
N GLU A 58 9.72 -13.32 3.20
CA GLU A 58 11.13 -13.57 3.51
C GLU A 58 12.07 -12.90 2.51
N GLU A 59 11.68 -12.81 1.24
CA GLU A 59 12.49 -12.16 0.20
C GLU A 59 12.51 -10.63 0.41
N ILE A 60 11.39 -10.04 0.80
CA ILE A 60 11.22 -8.59 0.77
C ILE A 60 11.61 -7.92 2.10
N ILE A 61 11.38 -8.57 3.24
CA ILE A 61 11.72 -8.00 4.57
C ILE A 61 13.20 -8.08 4.89
N ARG A 62 13.95 -8.95 4.19
CA ARG A 62 15.40 -9.12 4.37
C ARG A 62 16.23 -8.14 3.54
N THR A 63 15.57 -7.31 2.73
CA THR A 63 16.21 -6.35 1.84
C THR A 63 15.60 -4.96 2.04
N PRO A 64 16.28 -3.89 1.59
CA PRO A 64 15.70 -2.55 1.63
C PRO A 64 14.43 -2.38 0.77
N ARG A 65 14.10 -3.35 -0.10
CA ARG A 65 13.02 -3.30 -1.10
C ARG A 65 11.67 -2.95 -0.50
N TYR A 66 11.38 -3.44 0.70
CA TYR A 66 10.13 -3.11 1.39
C TYR A 66 9.98 -1.60 1.63
N MET A 67 11.05 -0.93 2.08
CA MET A 67 11.01 0.49 2.43
C MET A 67 11.14 1.41 1.21
N VAL A 68 11.85 0.99 0.17
CA VAL A 68 11.99 1.76 -1.09
C VAL A 68 10.83 1.51 -2.08
N MET A 69 9.87 0.64 -1.74
CA MET A 69 8.73 0.28 -2.59
C MET A 69 9.13 -0.22 -3.99
N GLU A 70 10.29 -0.86 -4.11
CA GLU A 70 10.82 -1.34 -5.39
C GLU A 70 10.26 -2.73 -5.70
N ILE A 71 9.41 -2.81 -6.74
CA ILE A 71 8.84 -4.07 -7.21
C ILE A 71 9.89 -4.83 -8.02
N PRO A 72 10.24 -6.08 -7.65
CA PRO A 72 11.02 -6.94 -8.52
C PRO A 72 10.16 -7.30 -9.73
N LEU A 73 10.45 -6.68 -10.88
CA LEU A 73 9.86 -6.99 -12.17
C LEU A 73 10.42 -8.29 -12.77
#